data_AF-X1BKT5-F1
#
_entry.id   AF-X1BKT5-F1
#
_cell.length_a   1.000
_cell.length_b   1.000
_cell.length_c   1.000
_cell.angle_alpha   90.00
_cell.angle_beta   90.00
_cell.angle_gamma   90.00
#
_symmetry.space_group_name_H-M   'P 1'
#
loop_
_entity.id
_entity.type
_entity.pdbx_description
1 polymer ?
#
loop_
_entity_poly.entity_id
_entity_poly.type
_entity_poly.pdbx_seq_one_letter_code
_entity_poly.pdbx_strand_id
1 'polypeptide(L)' 'MEITACPKCGSKYIYQATLGSGLPSGYTSNYVCKECGYKGMPFIFDNEAEYKKFIIANQKEKLK' A
#
# COMPACT_ATOMS: atom_id res chain seq x y z
N MET A 1 -0.65 15.91 -5.89
CA MET A 1 -0.74 15.39 -4.51
C MET A 1 -0.26 13.97 -4.60
N GLU A 2 0.79 13.60 -3.86
CA GLU A 2 1.28 12.23 -3.88
C GLU A 2 0.37 11.35 -3.01
N ILE A 3 -0.30 10.37 -3.62
CA ILE A 3 -1.21 9.45 -2.95
C ILE A 3 -0.55 8.09 -2.90
N THR A 4 -0.20 7.65 -1.70
CA THR A 4 0.34 6.32 -1.48
C THR A 4 -0.79 5.32 -1.21
N ALA A 5 -0.88 4.26 -2.00
CA ALA A 5 -1.90 3.23 -1.85
C ALA A 5 -1.35 1.82 -1.99
N CYS A 6 -1.99 0.87 -1.33
CA CYS A 6 -1.57 -0.52 -1.33
C CYS A 6 -1.90 -1.17 -2.69
N PRO A 7 -0.93 -1.81 -3.38
CA PRO A 7 -1.20 -2.50 -4.65
C PRO A 7 -2.17 -3.67 -4.53
N LYS A 8 -2.33 -4.24 -3.33
CA LYS A 8 -3.14 -5.44 -3.13
C LYS A 8 -4.60 -5.11 -2.81
N CYS A 9 -4.85 -4.12 -1.97
CA CYS A 9 -6.21 -3.79 -1.52
C CYS A 9 -6.66 -2.37 -1.86
N GLY A 10 -5.77 -1.51 -2.37
CA GLY A 10 -6.06 -0.10 -2.60
C GLY A 10 -6.09 0.77 -1.35
N SER A 11 -5.82 0.21 -0.17
CA SER A 11 -5.80 1.00 1.04
C SER A 11 -4.69 2.04 1.03
N LYS A 12 -5.04 3.28 1.37
CA LYS A 12 -4.11 4.36 1.70
C LYS A 12 -3.50 4.23 3.11
N TYR A 13 -3.95 3.25 3.90
CA TYR A 13 -3.45 2.99 5.25
C TYR A 13 -2.21 2.11 5.22
N ILE A 14 -1.09 2.75 4.87
CA ILE A 14 0.23 2.12 4.79
C ILE A 14 1.09 2.75 5.87
N TYR A 15 1.70 1.91 6.70
CA TYR A 15 2.62 2.36 7.73
C TYR A 15 4.01 1.81 7.44
N GLN A 16 5.02 2.64 7.66
CA GLN A 16 6.40 2.20 7.61
C GLN A 16 6.70 1.45 8.91
N ALA A 17 7.04 0.16 8.82
CA ALA A 17 7.56 -0.56 9.97
C ALA A 17 8.98 -0.07 10.24
N THR A 18 9.11 0.90 11.15
CA THR A 18 10.40 1.40 11.61
C THR A 18 11.06 0.34 12.51
N LEU A 19 12.38 0.20 12.38
CA LEU A 19 13.28 -0.83 12.94
C LEU A 19 13.22 -1.09 14.47
N GLY A 20 12.29 -0.51 15.22
CA GLY A 20 12.19 -0.68 16.67
C GLY A 20 11.57 -2.00 17.17
N SER A 21 11.07 -2.86 16.27
CA SER A 21 10.30 -4.07 16.65
C SER A 21 11.02 -5.41 16.44
N GLY A 22 12.36 -5.45 16.57
CA GLY A 22 13.11 -6.71 16.59
C GLY A 22 13.21 -7.46 15.26
N LEU A 23 13.07 -6.75 14.12
CA LEU A 23 13.28 -7.32 12.79
C LEU A 23 14.77 -7.23 12.40
N PRO A 24 15.35 -8.28 11.79
CA PRO A 24 16.76 -8.31 11.43
C PRO A 24 17.11 -7.17 10.47
N SER A 25 18.20 -6.48 10.81
CA SER A 25 18.73 -5.20 10.32
C SER A 25 19.14 -5.15 8.84
N GLY A 26 18.52 -5.95 7.97
CA GLY A 26 18.86 -6.08 6.55
C GLY A 26 17.80 -5.58 5.56
N TYR A 27 16.55 -5.36 6.00
CA TYR A 27 15.46 -4.92 5.11
C TYR A 27 15.01 -3.50 5.47
N THR A 28 15.74 -2.54 4.92
CA THR A 28 15.44 -1.11 4.96
C THR A 28 14.09 -0.84 4.30
N SER A 29 13.13 -0.29 5.06
CA SER A 29 11.79 0.15 4.63
C SER A 29 10.78 -0.95 4.24
N ASN A 30 10.26 -1.65 5.23
CA ASN A 30 9.04 -2.44 5.06
C ASN A 30 7.80 -1.54 5.24
N TYR A 31 7.23 -1.07 4.13
CA TYR A 31 5.88 -0.51 4.15
C TYR A 31 4.88 -1.65 4.28
N VAL A 32 3.99 -1.53 5.26
CA VAL A 32 2.98 -2.53 5.56
C VAL A 32 1.61 -1.91 5.45
N CYS A 33 0.74 -2.52 4.67
CA CYS A 33 -0.66 -2.15 4.62
C CYS A 33 -1.39 -2.71 5.84
N LYS A 34 -2.04 -1.84 6.61
CA LYS A 34 -2.79 -2.24 7.80
C LYS A 34 -4.03 -3.08 7.48
N GLU A 35 -4.65 -2.86 6.33
CA GLU A 35 -5.91 -3.54 5.96
C GLU A 35 -5.70 -4.94 5.40
N CYS A 36 -4.68 -5.16 4.57
CA CYS A 36 -4.46 -6.46 3.93
C CYS A 36 -3.19 -7.18 4.38
N GLY A 37 -2.35 -6.56 5.22
CA GLY A 37 -1.08 -7.11 5.67
C GLY A 37 -0.02 -7.20 4.57
N TYR A 38 -0.23 -6.57 3.40
CA TYR A 38 0.76 -6.52 2.33
C TYR A 38 2.02 -5.82 2.82
N LYS A 39 3.18 -6.46 2.67
CA LYS A 39 4.50 -5.94 3.03
C LYS A 39 5.31 -5.75 1.74
N GLY A 40 5.73 -4.53 1.45
CA GLY A 40 6.48 -4.21 0.24
C GLY A 40 6.25 -2.77 -0.19
N MET A 41 6.84 -2.39 -1.33
CA MET A 41 6.69 -1.02 -1.84
C MET A 41 5.22 -0.71 -2.15
N PRO A 42 4.70 0.41 -1.65
CA PRO A 42 3.36 0.84 -1.98
C PRO A 42 3.33 1.50 -3.37
N PHE A 43 2.15 1.56 -3.99
CA PHE A 43 1.98 2.31 -5.23
C PHE A 43 1.86 3.79 -4.89
N ILE A 44 2.58 4.60 -5.65
CA ILE A 44 2.59 6.05 -5.53
C ILE A 44 1.85 6.59 -6.75
N PHE A 45 0.77 7.33 -6.50
CA PHE A 45 -0.01 7.97 -7.55
C PHE A 45 0.19 9.49 -7.45
N ASP A 46 0.61 10.11 -8.54
CA ASP A 46 0.76 11.57 -8.63
C ASP A 46 -0.58 12.31 -8.71
N ASN A 47 -1.65 11.58 -9.08
CA ASN A 47 -2.97 12.13 -9.35
C ASN A 47 -4.11 11.30 -8.74
N GLU A 48 -5.11 11.98 -8.16
CA GLU A 48 -6.26 11.34 -7.52
C GLU A 48 -7.13 10.57 -8.53
N ALA A 49 -7.19 11.02 -9.78
CA ALA A 49 -7.95 10.32 -10.82
C ALA A 49 -7.40 8.92 -11.10
N GLU A 50 -6.07 8.75 -11.12
CA GLU A 50 -5.42 7.45 -11.33
C GLU A 50 -5.66 6.53 -10.14
N TYR A 51 -5.54 7.06 -8.92
CA TYR A 51 -5.89 6.32 -7.70
C TYR A 51 -7.35 5.85 -7.70
N LYS A 52 -8.31 6.71 -8.10
CA LYS A 52 -9.73 6.32 -8.20
C LYS A 52 -9.94 5.21 -9.22
N LYS A 53 -9.32 5.28 -10.40
CA LYS A 53 -9.40 4.20 -11.40
C LYS A 53 -8.87 2.88 -10.83
N PHE A 54 -7.75 2.92 -10.13
CA PHE A 54 -7.16 1.76 -9.49
C PHE A 54 -8.08 1.12 -8.44
N ILE A 55 -8.70 1.93 -7.58
CA ILE A 55 -9.65 1.44 -6.56
C ILE A 55 -10.88 0.80 -7.20
N ILE A 56 -11.43 1.44 -8.24
CA ILE A 56 -12.60 0.92 -8.96
C ILE A 56 -12.26 -0.40 -9.65
N ALA A 57 -11.09 -0.49 -10.28
CA ALA A 57 -10.61 -1.74 -10.89
C ALA A 57 -10.47 -2.85 -9.85
N ASN A 58 -9.82 -2.57 -8.71
CA ASN A 58 -9.60 -3.55 -7.65
C ASN A 58 -10.91 -4.02 -6.97
N GLN A 59 -11.90 -3.14 -6.82
CA GLN A 59 -13.23 -3.55 -6.34
C GLN A 59 -13.98 -4.44 -7.35
N LYS A 60 -13.85 -4.16 -8.65
CA LYS A 60 -14.46 -5.00 -9.70
C LYS A 60 -13.86 -6.40 -9.74
N GLU A 61 -12.56 -6.55 -9.49
CA GLU A 61 -11.90 -7.87 -9.44
C GLU A 61 -12.33 -8.69 -8.21
N LYS A 62 -12.65 -8.05 -7.09
CA LYS A 62 -13.16 -8.75 -5.90
C LYS A 62 -14.62 -9.21 -6.01
N LEU A 63 -15.37 -8.69 -6.98
CA LEU A 63 -16.79 -9.02 -7.17
C LEU A 63 -17.03 -10.18 -8.16
N LYS A 64 -15.95 -10.83 -8.62
CA LYS A 64 -15.98 -11.89 -9.62
C LYS A 64 -15.67 -13.25 -8.99
#